data_AF-D7DUK7-F1
#
_entry.id   AF-D7DUK7-F1
#
_cell.length_a   1.000
_cell.length_b   1.000
_cell.length_c   1.000
_cell.angle_alpha   90.00
_cell.angle_beta   90.00
_cell.angle_gamma   90.00
#
_symmetry.space_group_name_H-M   'P 1'
#
loop_
_entity.id
_entity.type
_entity.pdbx_description
1 polymer ?
#
loop_
_entity_poly.entity_id
_entity_poly.type
_entity_poly.pdbx_seq_one_letter_code
_entity_poly.pdbx_strand_id
1 'polypeptide(L)'
;MVKFNSELKKLAELILLKDPAYENSENLKTIFKKYISLYNEIEILEETLDDLDIRSINMSQIQVFNEELKIYSKMVDDLKEYLKKINRNHKLYNYDEVLKNVNKLKDLKVNTNDEVRWDLYNRLRGLEENFHKVERDLELNVLNYALCNTDLDVKILQYPTQDIFELLKQEISLYLTPN
;
A
#
# COMPACT_ATOMS: atom_id res chain seq x y z
N MET A 1 3.28 -3.84 6.89
CA MET A 1 4.66 -3.44 7.21
C MET A 1 5.59 -4.03 6.18
N VAL A 2 5.88 -3.21 5.18
CA VAL A 2 6.79 -3.54 4.08
C VAL A 2 8.19 -3.74 4.65
N LYS A 3 8.80 -4.87 4.32
CA LYS A 3 10.17 -5.16 4.76
C LYS A 3 11.14 -4.49 3.80
N PHE A 4 11.69 -3.35 4.22
CA PHE A 4 12.57 -2.53 3.40
C PHE A 4 13.87 -3.26 3.00
N ASN A 5 14.14 -3.34 1.70
CA ASN A 5 15.39 -3.90 1.18
C ASN A 5 16.54 -2.88 1.22
N SER A 6 17.07 -2.64 2.42
CA SER A 6 18.17 -1.70 2.65
C SER A 6 19.44 -1.98 1.85
N GLU A 7 19.69 -3.25 1.52
CA GLU A 7 20.85 -3.68 0.74
C GLU A 7 20.70 -3.31 -0.74
N LEU A 8 19.50 -3.49 -1.31
CA LEU A 8 19.21 -3.08 -2.68
C LEU A 8 19.38 -1.56 -2.86
N LYS A 9 18.88 -0.77 -1.88
CA LYS A 9 19.09 0.69 -1.87
C LYS A 9 20.57 1.04 -1.94
N LYS A 10 21.40 0.42 -1.09
CA LYS A 10 22.85 0.69 -1.05
C LYS A 10 23.52 0.35 -2.39
N LEU A 11 23.15 -0.76 -3.03
CA LEU A 11 23.70 -1.12 -4.35
C LEU A 11 23.35 -0.11 -5.43
N ALA A 12 22.08 0.28 -5.53
CA ALA A 12 21.64 1.28 -6.49
C ALA A 12 22.34 2.63 -6.27
N GLU A 13 22.49 3.04 -5.01
CA GLU A 13 23.23 4.25 -4.63
C GLU A 13 24.71 4.14 -5.01
N LEU A 14 25.35 2.99 -4.76
CA LEU A 14 26.75 2.76 -5.09
C LEU A 14 26.99 2.86 -6.61
N ILE A 15 26.14 2.24 -7.42
CA ILE A 15 26.21 2.33 -8.89
C ILE A 15 26.12 3.78 -9.33
N LEU A 16 25.11 4.52 -8.87
CA LEU A 16 24.91 5.93 -9.25
C LEU A 16 26.07 6.84 -8.83
N LEU A 17 26.77 6.52 -7.74
CA LEU A 17 27.90 7.30 -7.24
C LEU A 17 29.23 6.95 -7.90
N LYS A 18 29.46 5.67 -8.22
CA LYS A 18 30.76 5.17 -8.68
C LYS A 18 30.85 5.00 -10.18
N ASP A 19 29.74 4.77 -10.86
CA ASP A 19 29.67 4.71 -12.32
C ASP A 19 28.60 5.66 -12.87
N PRO A 20 28.87 6.98 -12.87
CA PRO A 20 27.95 7.96 -13.42
C PRO A 20 27.77 7.85 -14.94
N ALA A 21 28.68 7.14 -15.62
CA ALA A 21 28.67 6.96 -17.08
C ALA A 21 27.88 5.72 -17.53
N TYR A 22 27.34 4.94 -16.58
CA TYR A 22 26.48 3.80 -16.88
C TYR A 22 25.35 4.19 -17.84
N GLU A 23 25.18 3.40 -18.91
CA GLU A 23 24.25 3.69 -20.01
C GLU A 23 22.80 3.89 -19.52
N ASN A 24 22.35 3.15 -18.51
CA ASN A 24 21.00 3.28 -17.93
C ASN A 24 20.97 4.11 -16.64
N SER A 25 21.99 4.93 -16.36
CA SER A 25 22.12 5.74 -15.14
C SER A 25 20.89 6.64 -14.89
N GLU A 26 20.35 7.30 -15.93
CA GLU A 26 19.19 8.17 -15.76
C GLU A 26 17.89 7.39 -15.43
N ASN A 27 17.73 6.19 -15.98
CA ASN A 27 16.62 5.30 -15.65
C ASN A 27 16.73 4.81 -14.20
N LEU A 28 17.93 4.34 -13.80
CA LEU A 28 18.21 3.91 -12.44
C LEU A 28 17.94 5.04 -11.43
N LYS A 29 18.39 6.26 -11.73
CA LYS A 29 18.14 7.45 -10.90
C LYS A 29 16.65 7.77 -10.77
N THR A 30 15.88 7.63 -11.84
CA THR A 30 14.43 7.87 -11.83
C THR A 30 13.71 6.86 -10.94
N ILE A 31 14.03 5.58 -11.10
CA ILE A 31 13.44 4.50 -10.29
C ILE A 31 13.86 4.65 -8.82
N PHE A 32 15.15 4.94 -8.55
CA PHE A 32 15.68 5.12 -7.21
C PHE A 32 15.02 6.29 -6.47
N LYS A 33 14.80 7.42 -7.14
CA LYS A 33 14.04 8.55 -6.57
C LYS A 33 12.61 8.15 -6.22
N LYS A 34 11.94 7.42 -7.10
CA LYS A 34 10.57 6.94 -6.87
C LYS A 34 10.51 5.96 -5.69
N TYR A 35 11.50 5.08 -5.58
CA TYR A 35 11.66 4.14 -4.47
C TYR A 35 11.77 4.87 -3.13
N ILE A 36 12.67 5.87 -3.02
CA ILE A 36 12.83 6.68 -1.81
C ILE A 36 11.56 7.47 -1.49
N SER A 37 10.92 8.08 -2.50
CA SER A 37 9.70 8.86 -2.27
C SER A 37 8.57 8.01 -1.70
N LEU A 38 8.36 6.81 -2.25
CA LEU A 38 7.32 5.90 -1.76
C LEU A 38 7.64 5.37 -0.36
N TYR A 39 8.92 5.04 -0.09
CA TYR A 39 9.37 4.63 1.24
C TYR A 39 9.03 5.70 2.28
N ASN A 40 9.46 6.95 2.04
CA ASN A 40 9.21 8.06 2.96
C ASN A 40 7.71 8.30 3.18
N GLU A 41 6.89 8.20 2.12
CA GLU A 41 5.45 8.38 2.25
C GLU A 41 4.80 7.27 3.09
N ILE A 42 5.21 6.01 2.90
CA ILE A 42 4.74 4.89 3.72
C ILE A 42 5.15 5.09 5.17
N GLU A 43 6.42 5.42 5.44
CA GLU A 43 6.95 5.63 6.80
C GLU A 43 6.17 6.72 7.54
N ILE A 44 5.92 7.88 6.91
CA ILE A 44 5.12 8.96 7.50
C ILE A 44 3.69 8.51 7.80
N LEU A 45 3.06 7.73 6.90
CA LEU A 45 1.70 7.24 7.11
C LEU A 45 1.62 6.16 8.19
N GLU A 46 2.63 5.30 8.32
CA GLU A 46 2.74 4.34 9.41
C GLU A 46 2.90 5.07 10.76
N GLU A 47 3.79 6.07 10.84
CA GLU A 47 3.94 6.91 12.03
C GLU A 47 2.64 7.64 12.38
N THR A 48 1.96 8.20 11.38
CA THR A 48 0.67 8.88 11.58
C THR A 48 -0.41 7.92 12.10
N LEU A 49 -0.42 6.67 11.64
CA LEU A 49 -1.35 5.65 12.14
C LEU A 49 -1.01 5.21 13.57
N ASP A 50 0.26 5.10 13.90
CA ASP A 50 0.72 4.79 15.25
C ASP A 50 0.37 5.91 16.26
N ASP A 51 0.53 7.18 15.87
CA ASP A 51 0.15 8.35 16.67
C ASP A 51 -1.37 8.45 16.93
N LEU A 52 -2.18 7.83 16.08
CA LEU A 52 -3.63 7.75 16.23
C LEU A 52 -4.09 6.60 17.15
N ASP A 53 -3.16 5.90 17.81
CA ASP A 53 -3.36 4.81 18.80
C ASP A 53 -4.17 3.61 18.22
N ILE A 54 -3.81 3.18 17.00
CA ILE A 54 -4.58 2.25 16.14
C ILE A 54 -4.21 0.76 16.34
N ARG A 55 -3.40 0.40 17.35
CA ARG A 55 -2.76 -0.94 17.40
C ARG A 55 -3.68 -2.15 17.67
N SER A 56 -4.99 -1.97 17.90
CA SER A 56 -5.87 -3.07 18.35
C SER A 56 -7.07 -3.39 17.45
N ILE A 57 -7.24 -2.78 16.27
CA ILE A 57 -8.47 -2.98 15.51
C ILE A 57 -8.36 -4.12 14.50
N ASN A 58 -9.17 -5.16 14.69
CA ASN A 58 -9.24 -6.32 13.82
C ASN A 58 -9.93 -5.96 12.48
N MET A 59 -9.14 -5.56 11.48
CA MET A 59 -9.62 -4.97 10.22
C MET A 59 -10.53 -5.87 9.38
N SER A 60 -10.42 -7.19 9.52
CA SER A 60 -11.35 -8.13 8.85
C SER A 60 -12.79 -7.95 9.34
N GLN A 61 -12.96 -7.63 10.63
CA GLN A 61 -14.26 -7.37 11.22
C GLN A 61 -14.79 -6.00 10.77
N ILE A 62 -13.93 -4.99 10.61
CA ILE A 62 -14.36 -3.66 10.11
C ILE A 62 -14.88 -3.73 8.67
N GLN A 63 -14.23 -4.47 7.78
CA GLN A 63 -14.72 -4.63 6.41
C GLN A 63 -16.12 -5.24 6.37
N VAL A 64 -16.33 -6.31 7.15
CA VAL A 64 -17.64 -6.95 7.31
C VAL A 64 -18.65 -5.96 7.91
N PHE A 65 -18.31 -5.26 8.98
CA PHE A 65 -19.20 -4.27 9.59
C PHE A 65 -19.55 -3.10 8.65
N ASN A 66 -18.64 -2.66 7.79
CA ASN A 66 -18.90 -1.59 6.82
C ASN A 66 -19.83 -2.05 5.69
N GLU A 67 -19.67 -3.27 5.20
CA GLU A 67 -20.59 -3.84 4.21
C GLU A 67 -21.98 -4.05 4.83
N GLU A 68 -22.04 -4.56 6.05
CA GLU A 68 -23.28 -4.71 6.82
C GLU A 68 -23.95 -3.36 7.09
N LEU A 69 -23.19 -2.31 7.42
CA LEU A 69 -23.72 -0.95 7.61
C LEU A 69 -24.26 -0.34 6.32
N LYS A 70 -23.62 -0.58 5.17
CA LYS A 70 -24.14 -0.14 3.87
C LYS A 70 -25.45 -0.85 3.52
N ILE A 71 -25.50 -2.16 3.76
CA ILE A 71 -26.71 -2.97 3.56
C ILE A 71 -27.82 -2.48 4.50
N TYR A 72 -27.49 -2.25 5.77
CA TYR A 72 -28.42 -1.73 6.77
C TYR A 72 -28.98 -0.36 6.38
N SER A 73 -28.12 0.59 5.96
CA SER A 73 -28.56 1.91 5.51
C SER A 73 -29.52 1.80 4.33
N LYS A 74 -29.24 0.92 3.38
CA LYS A 74 -30.12 0.68 2.23
C LYS A 74 -31.47 0.11 2.67
N MET A 75 -31.48 -0.86 3.60
CA MET A 75 -32.72 -1.41 4.15
C MET A 75 -33.57 -0.35 4.88
N VAL A 76 -32.94 0.57 5.62
CA VAL A 76 -33.64 1.68 6.28
C VAL A 76 -34.27 2.64 5.27
N ASP A 77 -33.57 2.94 4.17
CA ASP A 77 -34.11 3.76 3.08
C ASP A 77 -35.27 3.08 2.35
N ASP A 78 -35.15 1.77 2.07
CA ASP A 78 -36.23 0.97 1.48
C ASP A 78 -37.46 0.94 2.40
N LEU A 79 -37.27 0.73 3.72
CA LEU A 79 -38.34 0.79 4.74
C LEU A 79 -39.07 2.14 4.73
N LYS A 80 -38.32 3.24 4.60
CA LYS A 80 -38.88 4.59 4.51
C LYS A 80 -39.72 4.78 3.24
N GLU A 81 -39.31 4.21 2.12
CA GLU A 81 -40.10 4.22 0.89
C GLU A 81 -41.36 3.38 0.98
N TYR A 82 -41.27 2.18 1.55
CA TYR A 82 -42.43 1.31 1.77
C TYR A 82 -43.46 1.98 2.68
N LEU A 83 -43.02 2.60 3.78
CA LEU A 83 -43.89 3.33 4.70
C LEU A 83 -44.62 4.47 3.97
N LYS A 84 -43.91 5.22 3.11
CA LYS A 84 -44.52 6.27 2.27
C LYS A 84 -45.58 5.71 1.32
N LYS A 85 -45.30 4.59 0.64
CA LYS A 85 -46.24 3.94 -0.29
C LYS A 85 -47.50 3.45 0.43
N ILE A 86 -47.34 2.79 1.57
CA ILE A 86 -48.47 2.29 2.37
C ILE A 86 -49.33 3.45 2.88
N ASN A 87 -48.70 4.52 3.40
CA ASN A 87 -49.46 5.67 3.88
C ASN A 87 -50.24 6.38 2.78
N ARG A 88 -49.69 6.46 1.55
CA ARG A 88 -50.41 7.01 0.39
C ARG A 88 -51.66 6.20 0.03
N ASN A 89 -51.61 4.87 0.18
CA ASN A 89 -52.70 3.97 -0.21
C ASN A 89 -53.73 3.75 0.90
N HIS A 90 -53.32 3.76 2.17
CA HIS A 90 -54.15 3.33 3.30
C HIS A 90 -54.28 4.35 4.43
N LYS A 91 -53.62 5.52 4.36
CA LYS A 91 -53.57 6.56 5.42
C LYS A 91 -53.38 5.98 6.82
N LEU A 92 -52.13 5.73 7.18
CA LEU A 92 -51.73 5.23 8.49
C LEU A 92 -51.87 6.33 9.56
N TYR A 93 -52.68 6.08 10.59
CA TYR A 93 -52.92 7.02 11.70
C TYR A 93 -51.63 7.36 12.49
N ASN A 94 -50.70 6.42 12.57
CA ASN A 94 -49.44 6.55 13.30
C ASN A 94 -48.22 6.80 12.38
N TYR A 95 -48.45 7.24 11.13
CA TYR A 95 -47.40 7.41 10.13
C TYR A 95 -46.21 8.24 10.63
N ASP A 96 -46.48 9.39 11.26
CA ASP A 96 -45.43 10.32 11.70
C ASP A 96 -44.58 9.73 12.84
N GLU A 97 -45.18 8.95 13.72
CA GLU A 97 -44.48 8.25 14.80
C GLU A 97 -43.56 7.15 14.25
N VAL A 98 -44.07 6.36 13.30
CA VAL A 98 -43.27 5.31 12.64
C VAL A 98 -42.15 5.93 11.80
N LEU A 99 -42.42 7.02 11.07
CA LEU A 99 -41.41 7.73 10.30
C LEU A 99 -40.31 8.30 11.19
N LYS A 100 -40.67 8.84 12.37
CA LYS A 100 -39.71 9.32 13.37
C LYS A 100 -38.82 8.19 13.88
N ASN A 101 -39.38 7.01 14.13
CA ASN A 101 -38.60 5.84 14.55
C ASN A 101 -37.68 5.32 13.44
N VAL A 102 -38.14 5.31 12.18
CA VAL A 102 -37.29 4.97 11.02
C VAL A 102 -36.14 5.97 10.85
N ASN A 103 -36.38 7.26 11.05
CA ASN A 103 -35.31 8.26 10.98
C ASN A 103 -34.26 8.08 12.09
N LYS A 104 -34.67 7.70 13.32
CA LYS A 104 -33.72 7.40 14.41
C LYS A 104 -32.80 6.22 14.10
N LEU A 105 -33.26 5.24 13.31
CA LEU A 105 -32.42 4.12 12.86
C LEU A 105 -31.28 4.59 11.94
N LYS A 106 -31.45 5.73 11.25
CA LYS A 106 -30.44 6.32 10.37
C LYS A 106 -29.38 7.13 11.12
N ASP A 107 -29.65 7.51 12.37
CA ASP A 107 -28.74 8.31 13.21
C ASP A 107 -27.69 7.47 13.95
N LEU A 108 -27.50 6.19 13.59
CA LEU A 108 -26.36 5.40 14.03
C LEU A 108 -25.07 6.01 13.45
N LYS A 109 -24.45 6.91 14.21
CA LYS A 109 -23.19 7.56 13.85
C LYS A 109 -22.05 6.55 13.89
N VAL A 110 -21.47 6.27 12.74
CA VAL A 110 -20.10 5.75 12.65
C VAL A 110 -19.16 6.88 13.07
N ASN A 111 -18.21 6.59 13.95
CA ASN A 111 -17.31 7.59 14.50
C ASN A 111 -16.42 8.16 13.38
N THR A 112 -16.38 9.48 13.18
CA THR A 112 -15.63 10.13 12.08
C THR A 112 -14.11 9.91 12.16
N ASN A 113 -13.59 9.53 13.34
CA ASN A 113 -12.21 9.07 13.47
C ASN A 113 -11.97 7.79 12.66
N ASP A 114 -12.98 6.96 12.42
CA ASP A 114 -12.86 5.71 11.65
C ASP A 114 -12.84 5.96 10.13
N GLU A 115 -13.35 7.09 9.64
CA GLU A 115 -13.25 7.49 8.22
C GLU A 115 -11.83 7.90 7.85
N VAL A 116 -11.19 8.76 8.65
CA VAL A 116 -9.79 9.17 8.42
C VAL A 116 -8.84 7.97 8.51
N ARG A 117 -9.09 7.07 9.46
CA ARG A 117 -8.34 5.80 9.59
C ARG A 117 -8.46 4.92 8.36
N TRP A 118 -9.68 4.80 7.82
CA TRP A 118 -9.95 4.02 6.62
C TRP A 118 -9.24 4.58 5.39
N ASP A 119 -9.26 5.90 5.21
CA ASP A 119 -8.61 6.58 4.09
C ASP A 119 -7.07 6.43 4.16
N LEU A 120 -6.48 6.60 5.34
CA LEU A 120 -5.05 6.38 5.57
C LEU A 120 -4.65 4.94 5.27
N TYR A 121 -5.43 3.95 5.72
CA TYR A 121 -5.15 2.53 5.47
C TYR A 121 -5.22 2.17 3.99
N ASN A 122 -6.25 2.62 3.27
CA ASN A 122 -6.37 2.33 1.83
C ASN A 122 -5.25 2.98 1.03
N ARG A 123 -4.86 4.20 1.40
CA ARG A 123 -3.71 4.88 0.81
C ARG A 123 -2.43 4.09 1.07
N LEU A 124 -2.20 3.66 2.31
CA LEU A 124 -1.04 2.86 2.68
C LEU A 124 -0.97 1.56 1.87
N ARG A 125 -2.06 0.80 1.78
CA ARG A 125 -2.12 -0.41 0.96
C ARG A 125 -1.78 -0.14 -0.51
N GLY A 126 -2.34 0.91 -1.10
CA GLY A 126 -2.04 1.29 -2.48
C GLY A 126 -0.57 1.68 -2.67
N LEU A 127 0.03 2.33 -1.68
CA LEU A 127 1.46 2.66 -1.67
C LEU A 127 2.33 1.42 -1.50
N GLU A 128 1.99 0.47 -0.63
CA GLU A 128 2.71 -0.80 -0.46
C GLU A 128 2.71 -1.61 -1.78
N GLU A 129 1.56 -1.71 -2.45
CA GLU A 129 1.44 -2.38 -3.76
C GLU A 129 2.30 -1.70 -4.83
N ASN A 130 2.36 -0.37 -4.83
CA ASN A 130 3.20 0.40 -5.75
C ASN A 130 4.68 0.31 -5.40
N PHE A 131 5.01 0.28 -4.11
CA PHE A 131 6.37 0.14 -3.61
C PHE A 131 6.99 -1.17 -4.08
N HIS A 132 6.27 -2.29 -3.95
CA HIS A 132 6.77 -3.59 -4.43
C HIS A 132 7.01 -3.63 -5.94
N LYS A 133 6.24 -2.89 -6.74
CA LYS A 133 6.50 -2.78 -8.19
C LYS A 133 7.79 -2.02 -8.45
N VAL A 134 7.96 -0.87 -7.79
CA VAL A 134 9.16 -0.03 -7.94
C VAL A 134 10.41 -0.72 -7.38
N GLU A 135 10.27 -1.49 -6.31
CA GLU A 135 11.34 -2.32 -5.74
C GLU A 135 11.81 -3.35 -6.75
N ARG A 136 10.89 -4.08 -7.41
CA ARG A 136 11.24 -5.01 -8.49
C ARG A 136 11.90 -4.32 -9.67
N ASP A 137 11.40 -3.16 -10.08
CA ASP A 137 12.03 -2.39 -11.17
C ASP A 137 13.47 -1.99 -10.81
N LEU A 138 13.71 -1.66 -9.54
CA LEU A 138 15.04 -1.34 -9.02
C LEU A 138 15.94 -2.58 -8.99
N GLU A 139 15.44 -3.73 -8.51
CA GLU A 139 16.14 -5.01 -8.53
C GLU A 139 16.59 -5.38 -9.94
N LEU A 140 15.70 -5.25 -10.93
CA LEU A 140 16.01 -5.55 -12.32
C LEU A 140 17.09 -4.62 -12.89
N ASN A 141 17.06 -3.33 -12.56
CA ASN A 141 18.10 -2.40 -13.02
C ASN A 141 19.47 -2.70 -12.40
N VAL A 142 19.50 -3.03 -11.10
CA VAL A 142 20.74 -3.43 -10.41
C VAL A 142 21.27 -4.75 -10.98
N LEU A 143 20.40 -5.72 -11.25
CA LEU A 143 20.76 -6.98 -11.90
C LEU A 143 21.32 -6.75 -13.31
N ASN A 144 20.64 -5.94 -14.12
CA ASN A 144 21.10 -5.61 -15.48
C ASN A 144 22.46 -4.93 -15.46
N TYR A 145 22.69 -4.02 -14.50
CA TYR A 145 24.01 -3.40 -14.32
C TYR A 145 25.09 -4.46 -14.08
N ALA A 146 24.86 -5.41 -13.18
CA ALA A 146 25.84 -6.47 -12.91
C ALA A 146 26.06 -7.38 -14.12
N LEU A 147 25.01 -7.78 -14.82
CA LEU A 147 25.13 -8.62 -16.02
C LEU A 147 25.90 -7.94 -17.16
N CYS A 148 25.82 -6.61 -17.28
CA CYS A 148 26.53 -5.88 -18.34
C CYS A 148 28.00 -5.58 -18.00
N ASN A 149 28.35 -5.50 -16.70
CA ASN A 149 29.64 -4.97 -16.27
C ASN A 149 30.49 -5.98 -15.48
N THR A 150 29.95 -7.13 -15.12
CA THR A 150 30.63 -8.15 -14.31
C THR A 150 30.42 -9.55 -14.90
N ASP A 151 31.16 -10.55 -14.42
CA ASP A 151 31.02 -11.96 -14.83
C ASP A 151 29.92 -12.70 -14.04
N LEU A 152 28.86 -11.98 -13.64
CA LEU A 152 27.78 -12.52 -12.82
C LEU A 152 27.10 -13.73 -13.48
N ASP A 153 26.87 -13.67 -14.79
CA ASP A 153 26.26 -14.75 -15.57
C ASP A 153 27.09 -16.04 -15.51
N VAL A 154 28.41 -15.93 -15.63
CA VAL A 154 29.35 -17.05 -15.52
C VAL A 154 29.33 -17.63 -14.10
N LYS A 155 29.33 -16.78 -13.07
CA LYS A 155 29.37 -17.21 -11.67
C LYS A 155 28.07 -17.88 -11.21
N ILE A 156 26.91 -17.42 -11.68
CA ILE A 156 25.61 -18.08 -11.41
C ILE A 156 25.62 -19.53 -11.92
N LEU A 157 26.22 -19.77 -13.10
CA LEU A 157 26.32 -21.11 -13.67
C LEU A 157 27.31 -22.02 -12.91
N GLN A 158 28.37 -21.44 -12.34
CA GLN A 158 29.40 -22.17 -11.59
C GLN A 158 28.97 -22.51 -10.15
N TYR A 159 28.13 -21.67 -9.52
CA TYR A 159 27.71 -21.80 -8.13
C TYR A 159 26.18 -21.79 -7.97
N PRO A 160 25.46 -22.79 -8.48
CA PRO A 160 23.99 -22.78 -8.57
C PRO A 160 23.28 -22.85 -7.21
N THR A 161 23.99 -23.17 -6.12
CA THR A 161 23.44 -23.25 -4.76
C THR A 161 23.66 -21.98 -3.93
N GLN A 162 24.39 -20.99 -4.46
CA GLN A 162 24.67 -19.75 -3.76
C GLN A 162 23.48 -18.79 -3.85
N ASP A 163 23.24 -18.01 -2.80
CA ASP A 163 22.23 -16.94 -2.82
C ASP A 163 22.60 -15.92 -3.91
N ILE A 164 21.73 -15.81 -4.93
CA ILE A 164 21.94 -14.97 -6.11
C ILE A 164 22.05 -13.50 -5.69
N PHE A 165 21.33 -13.06 -4.67
CA PHE A 165 21.38 -11.68 -4.22
C PHE A 165 22.68 -11.36 -3.47
N GLU A 166 23.22 -12.30 -2.70
CA GLU A 166 24.56 -12.15 -2.10
C GLU A 166 25.67 -12.14 -3.15
N LEU A 167 25.55 -13.00 -4.17
CA LEU A 167 26.49 -13.02 -5.29
C LEU A 167 26.45 -11.68 -6.06
N LEU A 168 25.26 -11.19 -6.38
CA LEU A 168 25.04 -9.88 -7.02
C LEU A 168 25.73 -8.75 -6.25
N LYS A 169 25.55 -8.72 -4.93
CA LYS A 169 26.19 -7.73 -4.05
C LYS A 169 27.72 -7.79 -4.14
N GLN A 170 28.28 -8.99 -4.06
CA GLN A 170 29.73 -9.19 -4.10
C GLN A 170 30.32 -8.71 -5.42
N GLU A 171 29.70 -9.08 -6.55
CA GLU A 171 30.20 -8.70 -7.88
C GLU A 171 30.18 -7.18 -8.10
N ILE A 172 29.04 -6.54 -7.81
CA ILE A 172 28.92 -5.08 -7.95
C ILE A 172 29.92 -4.37 -7.05
N SER A 173 30.05 -4.82 -5.80
CA SER A 173 30.98 -4.22 -4.84
C SER A 173 32.42 -4.37 -5.33
N LEU A 174 32.83 -5.58 -5.75
CA LEU A 174 34.18 -5.83 -6.26
C LEU A 174 34.49 -4.98 -7.50
N TYR A 175 33.55 -4.90 -8.44
CA TYR A 175 33.72 -4.11 -9.66
C TYR A 175 33.84 -2.61 -9.41
N LEU A 176 33.07 -2.08 -8.46
CA LEU A 176 33.02 -0.64 -8.15
C LEU A 176 34.01 -0.18 -7.07
N THR A 177 34.72 -1.11 -6.43
CA THR A 177 35.79 -0.77 -5.47
C THR A 177 37.09 -0.54 -6.23
N PRO A 178 37.78 0.60 -6.06
CA PRO A 178 39.05 0.83 -6.74
C PRO A 178 40.12 -0.11 -6.21
N ASN A 179 40.96 -0.64 -7.12
CA ASN A 179 42.33 -1.03 -6.79
C ASN A 179 43.17 0.20 -6.42
#